data_AF-A0A0F4YH02-F1
#
_entry.id   AF-A0A0F4YH02-F1
#
_cell.length_a   1.000
_cell.length_b   1.000
_cell.length_c   1.000
_cell.angle_alpha   90.00
_cell.angle_beta   90.00
_cell.angle_gamma   90.00
#
_symmetry.space_group_name_H-M   'P 1'
#
loop_
_entity.id
_entity.type
_entity.pdbx_description
1 polymer ?
#
loop_
_entity_poly.entity_id
_entity_poly.type
_entity_poly.pdbx_seq_one_letter_code
_entity_poly.pdbx_strand_id
1 'polypeptide(L)'
;TDPIQIADSFRKFGLTDSTKDLLVVKVSVNPDITHDSVADHLGKVVEGTPVPFNDETLSTISDVGKIRKAYKISPPATKSAPGGAATHVNGSLDDTRRDLEVSVLGAIALRGA
;
A
#
# COMPACT_ATOMS: atom_id res chain seq x y z
N THR A 1 6.94 -4.40 21.73
CA THR A 1 5.86 -4.13 20.78
C THR A 1 5.70 -2.63 20.70
N ASP A 2 5.90 -2.01 19.53
CA ASP A 2 5.67 -0.57 19.42
C ASP A 2 4.18 -0.29 19.66
N PRO A 3 3.80 0.64 20.55
CA PRO A 3 2.40 0.94 20.81
C PRO A 3 1.68 1.33 19.51
N ILE A 4 0.43 0.89 19.35
CA ILE A 4 -0.43 1.26 18.22
C ILE A 4 -0.72 2.75 18.33
N GLN A 5 0.14 3.56 17.71
CA GLN A 5 0.00 5.01 17.69
C GLN A 5 -0.92 5.38 16.53
N ILE A 6 -2.21 5.56 16.84
CA ILE A 6 -3.25 5.98 15.88
C ILE A 6 -2.80 7.22 15.10
N ALA A 7 -2.18 8.19 15.78
CA ALA A 7 -1.64 9.39 15.16
C ALA A 7 -0.52 9.09 14.14
N ASP A 8 0.36 8.13 14.43
CA ASP A 8 1.43 7.73 13.49
C ASP A 8 0.87 7.02 12.26
N SER A 9 -0.22 6.26 12.41
CA SER A 9 -0.91 5.65 11.26
C SER A 9 -1.50 6.71 10.35
N PHE A 10 -2.18 7.73 10.89
CA PHE A 10 -2.69 8.85 10.08
C PHE A 10 -1.56 9.64 9.40
N ARG A 11 -0.42 9.84 10.07
CA ARG A 11 0.74 10.50 9.46
C ARG A 11 1.39 9.69 8.33
N LYS A 12 1.34 8.36 8.40
CA LYS A 12 1.99 7.46 7.43
C LYS A 12 1.11 7.12 6.24
N PHE A 13 -0.18 6.91 6.48
CA PHE A 13 -1.13 6.38 5.49
C PHE A 13 -2.26 7.35 5.14
N GLY A 14 -2.41 8.44 5.90
CA GLY A 14 -3.38 9.49 5.61
C GLY A 14 -2.89 10.45 4.53
N LEU A 15 -3.77 11.38 4.18
CA LEU A 15 -3.51 12.47 3.24
C LEU A 15 -2.45 13.44 3.77
N THR A 16 -1.61 13.92 2.86
CA THR A 16 -0.73 15.08 3.06
C THR A 16 -1.02 16.16 2.01
N ASP A 17 -0.57 17.39 2.24
CA ASP A 17 -0.71 18.50 1.29
C ASP A 17 -0.04 18.22 -0.07
N SER A 18 0.93 17.29 -0.09
CA SER A 18 1.65 16.85 -1.28
C SER A 18 0.98 15.68 -2.03
N THR A 19 -0.17 15.18 -1.57
CA THR A 19 -0.85 14.04 -2.19
C THR A 19 -1.27 14.38 -3.63
N LYS A 20 -0.97 13.47 -4.56
CA LYS A 20 -1.38 13.58 -5.98
C LYS A 20 -2.28 12.44 -6.42
N ASP A 21 -2.13 11.27 -5.81
CA ASP A 21 -2.97 10.10 -6.01
C ASP A 21 -3.74 9.81 -4.72
N LEU A 22 -5.05 9.64 -4.83
CA LEU A 22 -5.95 9.47 -3.68
C LEU A 22 -6.78 8.20 -3.83
N LEU A 23 -6.64 7.28 -2.87
CA LEU A 23 -7.55 6.15 -2.70
C LEU A 23 -8.60 6.49 -1.63
N VAL A 24 -9.87 6.50 -2.01
CA VAL A 24 -10.99 6.73 -1.08
C VAL A 24 -11.67 5.40 -0.76
N VAL A 25 -11.74 5.06 0.52
CA VAL A 25 -12.47 3.87 1.00
C VAL A 25 -13.60 4.34 1.90
N LYS A 26 -14.84 3.97 1.56
CA LYS A 26 -16.02 4.24 2.39
C LYS A 26 -16.74 2.92 2.71
N VAL A 27 -16.87 2.62 3.99
CA VAL A 27 -17.63 1.46 4.48
C VAL A 27 -18.92 2.00 5.10
N SER A 28 -20.07 1.53 4.62
CA SER A 28 -21.38 1.96 5.09
C SER A 28 -22.25 0.76 5.44
N VAL A 29 -23.01 0.88 6.54
CA VAL A 29 -24.12 -0.03 6.88
C VAL A 29 -25.48 0.55 6.48
N ASN A 30 -25.51 1.80 5.99
CA ASN A 30 -26.70 2.42 5.44
C ASN A 30 -26.84 2.04 3.95
N PRO A 31 -27.94 1.37 3.54
CA PRO A 31 -28.16 0.97 2.16
C PRO A 31 -28.34 2.14 1.18
N ASP A 32 -28.69 3.33 1.65
CA ASP A 32 -28.85 4.53 0.81
C ASP A 32 -27.50 5.07 0.31
N ILE A 33 -26.39 4.64 0.91
CA ILE A 33 -25.04 4.98 0.48
C ILE A 33 -24.62 3.99 -0.60
N THR A 34 -24.75 4.41 -1.86
CA THR A 34 -24.37 3.65 -3.04
C THR A 34 -23.00 4.09 -3.57
N HIS A 35 -22.42 3.29 -4.45
CA HIS A 35 -21.23 3.68 -5.19
C HIS A 35 -21.42 5.02 -5.91
N ASP A 36 -22.54 5.19 -6.62
CA ASP A 36 -22.80 6.36 -7.45
C ASP A 36 -23.00 7.62 -6.60
N SER A 37 -23.71 7.53 -5.47
CA SER A 37 -23.88 8.69 -4.59
C SER A 37 -22.56 9.14 -3.94
N VAL A 38 -21.63 8.21 -3.72
CA VAL A 38 -20.28 8.51 -3.26
C VAL A 38 -19.44 9.11 -4.37
N ALA A 39 -19.49 8.57 -5.59
CA ALA A 39 -18.78 9.12 -6.75
C ALA A 39 -19.23 10.56 -7.05
N ASP A 40 -20.54 10.83 -7.04
CA ASP A 40 -21.12 12.16 -7.21
C ASP A 40 -20.66 13.16 -6.16
N HIS A 41 -20.54 12.71 -4.90
CA HIS A 41 -20.02 13.55 -3.82
C HIS A 41 -18.53 13.85 -4.02
N LEU A 42 -17.72 12.84 -4.35
CA LEU A 42 -16.29 13.00 -4.57
C LEU A 42 -15.99 13.92 -5.76
N GLY A 43 -16.76 13.83 -6.84
CA GLY A 43 -16.63 14.72 -8.00
C GLY A 43 -16.86 16.21 -7.70
N LYS A 44 -17.46 16.55 -6.54
CA LYS A 44 -17.68 17.94 -6.10
C LYS A 44 -16.59 18.47 -5.17
N VAL A 45 -15.86 17.57 -4.49
CA VAL A 45 -14.93 17.94 -3.40
C VAL A 45 -13.48 17.54 -3.67
N VAL A 46 -13.23 16.70 -4.67
CA VAL A 46 -11.89 16.28 -5.08
C VAL A 46 -11.60 16.83 -6.47
N GLU A 47 -10.61 17.72 -6.55
CA GLU A 47 -10.07 18.22 -7.82
C GLU A 47 -9.08 17.19 -8.38
N GLY A 48 -9.59 16.26 -9.18
CA GLY A 48 -8.77 15.19 -9.76
C GLY A 48 -9.49 14.43 -10.87
N THR A 49 -8.80 13.45 -11.45
CA THR A 49 -9.37 12.57 -12.47
C THR A 49 -9.63 11.19 -11.85
N PRO A 50 -10.89 10.72 -11.82
CA PRO A 50 -11.19 9.36 -11.39
C PRO A 50 -10.52 8.34 -12.31
N VAL A 51 -9.91 7.32 -11.71
CA VAL A 51 -9.26 6.20 -12.41
C VAL A 51 -9.82 4.87 -11.89
N PRO A 52 -9.80 3.79 -12.70
CA PRO A 52 -10.27 2.48 -12.25
C PRO A 52 -9.47 1.97 -11.05
N PHE A 53 -10.17 1.41 -10.05
CA PHE A 53 -9.55 0.71 -8.93
C PHE A 53 -9.21 -0.72 -9.34
N ASN A 54 -7.99 -0.91 -9.87
CA ASN A 54 -7.45 -2.20 -10.29
C ASN A 54 -5.94 -2.26 -10.04
N ASP A 55 -5.35 -3.45 -10.20
CA ASP A 55 -3.93 -3.69 -9.92
C ASP A 55 -3.01 -2.90 -10.86
N GLU A 56 -3.43 -2.65 -12.10
CA GLU A 56 -2.68 -1.88 -13.08
C GLU A 56 -2.50 -0.43 -12.59
N THR A 57 -3.59 0.28 -12.29
CA THR A 57 -3.57 1.64 -11.72
C THR A 57 -2.82 1.67 -10.39
N LEU A 58 -3.06 0.71 -9.50
CA LEU A 58 -2.37 0.65 -8.21
C LEU A 58 -0.86 0.47 -8.39
N SER A 59 -0.43 -0.28 -9.39
CA SER A 59 1.00 -0.48 -9.67
C SER A 59 1.70 0.83 -10.10
N THR A 60 1.01 1.73 -10.79
CA THR A 60 1.60 3.00 -11.26
C THR A 60 1.73 4.04 -10.16
N ILE A 61 0.86 4.00 -9.14
CA ILE A 61 0.84 4.98 -8.03
C ILE A 61 1.56 4.49 -6.76
N SER A 62 1.86 3.19 -6.66
CA SER A 62 2.46 2.60 -5.46
C SER A 62 3.95 2.89 -5.33
N ASP A 63 4.35 3.50 -4.21
CA ASP A 63 5.76 3.67 -3.85
C ASP A 63 6.25 2.49 -2.98
N VAL A 64 6.90 1.52 -3.63
CA VAL A 64 7.44 0.32 -2.98
C VAL A 64 8.43 0.65 -1.87
N GLY A 65 9.21 1.73 -2.01
CA GLY A 65 10.15 2.18 -0.98
C GLY A 65 9.44 2.66 0.28
N LYS A 66 8.39 3.47 0.12
CA LYS A 66 7.53 3.91 1.23
C LYS A 66 6.79 2.75 1.89
N ILE A 67 6.28 1.80 1.11
CA ILE A 67 5.60 0.60 1.63
C ILE A 67 6.55 -0.21 2.52
N ARG A 68 7.75 -0.54 2.02
CA ARG A 68 8.76 -1.28 2.81
C ARG A 68 9.10 -0.56 4.10
N LYS A 69 9.30 0.77 4.05
CA LYS A 69 9.60 1.59 5.23
C LYS A 69 8.44 1.61 6.24
N ALA A 70 7.20 1.76 5.79
CA ALA A 70 6.02 1.81 6.66
C ALA A 70 5.80 0.50 7.44
N TYR A 71 6.06 -0.63 6.79
CA TYR A 71 5.90 -1.97 7.37
C TYR A 71 7.20 -2.55 7.94
N LYS A 72 8.33 -1.81 7.91
CA LYS A 72 9.66 -2.28 8.35
C LYS A 72 10.09 -3.59 7.65
N ILE A 73 9.75 -3.74 6.37
CA ILE A 73 10.10 -4.92 5.57
C ILE A 73 11.52 -4.71 5.03
N SER A 74 12.46 -5.54 5.49
CA SER A 74 13.82 -5.53 4.98
C SER A 74 13.83 -5.81 3.46
N PRO A 75 14.73 -5.17 2.69
CA PRO A 75 14.96 -5.59 1.32
C PRO A 75 15.33 -7.08 1.31
N PRO A 76 14.97 -7.82 0.25
CA PRO A 76 15.49 -9.17 0.08
C PRO A 76 17.02 -9.09 0.21
N ALA A 77 17.57 -9.92 1.10
CA ALA A 77 19.00 -9.93 1.33
C ALA A 77 19.67 -10.23 -0.02
N THR A 78 20.36 -9.23 -0.58
CA THR A 78 21.44 -9.51 -1.54
C THR A 78 22.45 -10.30 -0.72
N LYS A 79 22.40 -11.63 -0.80
CA LYS A 79 23.40 -12.51 -0.21
C LYS A 79 24.70 -12.30 -0.97
N SER A 80 25.37 -11.17 -0.72
CA SER A 80 26.78 -11.01 -1.02
C SER A 80 27.52 -11.70 0.12
N ALA A 81 27.61 -13.02 0.05
CA ALA A 81 28.62 -13.73 0.82
C ALA A 81 30.01 -13.23 0.36
N PRO A 82 30.96 -12.95 1.27
CA PRO A 82 32.33 -12.72 0.87
C PRO A 82 32.91 -14.04 0.39
N GLY A 83 32.89 -14.25 -0.93
CA GLY A 83 33.48 -15.39 -1.61
C GLY A 83 32.46 -16.41 -2.13
N GLY A 84 32.35 -16.49 -3.46
CA GLY A 84 31.84 -17.68 -4.16
C GLY A 84 30.37 -17.67 -4.53
N ALA A 85 30.13 -17.54 -5.84
CA ALA A 85 28.88 -17.75 -6.58
C ALA A 85 27.68 -16.88 -6.17
N ALA A 86 27.37 -15.90 -7.02
CA ALA A 86 26.05 -15.31 -7.07
C ALA A 86 25.02 -16.43 -7.28
N THR A 87 24.34 -16.86 -6.22
CA THR A 87 23.07 -17.56 -6.37
C THR A 87 22.14 -16.56 -7.04
N HIS A 88 21.99 -16.68 -8.37
CA HIS A 88 20.92 -16.03 -9.10
C HIS A 88 19.62 -16.44 -8.43
N VAL A 89 19.07 -15.55 -7.59
CA VAL A 89 17.66 -15.62 -7.25
C VAL A 89 16.93 -15.38 -8.56
N ASN A 90 16.45 -16.45 -9.16
CA ASN A 90 15.68 -16.44 -10.39
C ASN A 90 14.25 -15.94 -10.09
N GLY A 91 14.14 -14.86 -9.32
CA GLY A 91 12.87 -14.25 -8.96
C GLY A 91 12.48 -13.30 -10.07
N SER A 92 11.35 -13.57 -10.73
CA SER A 92 10.72 -12.59 -11.60
C SER A 92 10.42 -11.32 -10.79
N LEU A 93 10.29 -10.17 -11.46
CA LEU A 93 9.68 -8.98 -10.87
C LEU A 93 8.35 -9.34 -10.16
N ASP A 94 7.60 -10.27 -10.73
CA ASP A 94 6.34 -10.78 -10.18
C ASP A 94 6.52 -11.51 -8.84
N ASP A 95 7.57 -12.34 -8.70
CA ASP A 95 7.86 -13.05 -7.45
C ASP A 95 8.20 -12.05 -6.34
N THR A 96 9.02 -11.04 -6.66
CA THR A 96 9.42 -10.02 -5.68
C THR A 96 8.24 -9.15 -5.21
N ARG A 97 7.25 -8.93 -6.09
CA ARG A 97 6.01 -8.21 -5.77
C ARG A 97 5.12 -9.07 -4.88
N ARG A 98 4.90 -10.33 -5.24
CA ARG A 98 4.11 -11.28 -4.47
C ARG A 98 4.67 -11.45 -3.05
N ASP A 99 5.98 -11.59 -2.91
CA ASP A 99 6.65 -11.72 -1.60
C ASP A 99 6.45 -10.47 -0.73
N LEU A 100 6.47 -9.28 -1.35
CA LEU A 100 6.18 -8.02 -0.66
C LEU A 100 4.73 -7.98 -0.18
N GLU A 101 3.78 -8.33 -1.04
CA GLU A 101 2.34 -8.37 -0.71
C GLU A 101 2.06 -9.33 0.45
N VAL A 102 2.62 -10.55 0.41
CA VAL A 102 2.51 -11.54 1.50
C VAL A 102 3.10 -10.99 2.80
N SER A 103 4.26 -10.33 2.73
CA SER A 103 4.91 -9.73 3.91
C SER A 103 4.07 -8.61 4.52
N VAL A 104 3.45 -7.76 3.69
CA VAL A 104 2.53 -6.70 4.14
C VAL A 104 1.29 -7.30 4.79
N LEU A 105 0.67 -8.31 4.17
CA LEU A 105 -0.49 -8.99 4.73
C LEU A 105 -0.19 -9.61 6.10
N GLY A 106 0.96 -10.27 6.24
CA GLY A 106 1.42 -10.79 7.53
C GLY A 106 1.61 -9.70 8.58
N ALA A 107 2.19 -8.56 8.21
CA ALA A 107 2.37 -7.43 9.11
C ALA A 107 1.04 -6.77 9.54
N ILE A 108 0.03 -6.75 8.66
CA ILE A 108 -1.33 -6.27 8.98
C ILE A 108 -1.99 -7.23 9.97
N ALA A 109 -1.97 -8.53 9.69
CA ALA A 109 -2.58 -9.55 10.54
C ALA A 109 -2.02 -9.54 11.97
N LEU A 110 -0.71 -9.34 12.13
CA LEU A 110 -0.06 -9.30 13.43
C LEU A 110 -0.24 -7.98 14.20
N ARG A 111 -0.69 -6.90 13.56
CA ARG A 111 -0.97 -5.60 14.23
C ARG A 111 -2.43 -5.46 14.68
N GLY A 112 -3.33 -6.27 14.16
CA GLY A 112 -4.76 -6.23 14.49
C GLY A 112 -5.20 -7.20 15.59
N ALA A 113 -4.29 -8.05 16.09
CA ALA A 113 -4.52 -9.01 17.18
C ALA A 113 -4.10 -8.47 18.54
#